data_AF-A0A9P0GQW1-F1
#
_entry.id   AF-A0A9P0GQW1-F1
#
_cell.length_a   1.000
_cell.length_b   1.000
_cell.length_c   1.000
_cell.angle_alpha   90.00
_cell.angle_beta   90.00
_cell.angle_gamma   90.00
#
_symmetry.space_group_name_H-M   'P 1'
#
loop_
_entity.id
_entity.type
_entity.pdbx_description
1 polymer ?
#
loop_
_entity_poly.entity_id
_entity_poly.type
_entity_poly.pdbx_seq_one_letter_code
_entity_poly.pdbx_strand_id
1 'polypeptide(L)'
;MEHFEIGACFKSYNELMDKLKEYCNSTNTKFTTKDSRLITDEFATAKESFVYSELKLICVFGRQTKFKTGDRKRKMRNLKIKKTECPAYFRIRLIHSGVALQVVALNINHNHPLEKFEEKPQIEEIPKTKRKKLSNEKQVSSLKLEIKSEDDSLSSDDVQASELIEVFIEPDEAINPETRVEFSFRGFCAPVFTVFEEKSPNDLIDKYAEYLLFNGIQGVLVNDAMGEGMSMSVSERKLVTERWAKAVKATDQHLMVQIGGCPLPDVLELTEHAENNGVDSLLCLPEMFFKPSNSKQLIDYLTIVCEAAPKTPVLYHHIPAYTGVNINMAQVLDEVSEKIPNFCGLVYTSNDLEGGVAALEAREKKYVVFFGEEKLLTGAFLMGFDSAILPSLNMFPQYIMDISHAIKKSKISEARKIQEELLTRCSVINKFGSLVPAMKVAMNILSPVNVGLARSPLKNLTDDEMSELEQKLEDCKSK
;
A
#
# COMPACT_ATOMS: atom_id res chain seq x y z
N MET A 1 17.99 8.09 -33.79
CA MET A 1 17.50 7.38 -32.58
C MET A 1 18.62 6.88 -31.69
N GLU A 2 19.85 6.72 -32.21
CA GLU A 2 21.12 6.23 -31.61
C GLU A 2 21.59 6.86 -30.26
N HIS A 3 20.79 7.70 -29.61
CA HIS A 3 21.16 8.37 -28.36
C HIS A 3 20.18 8.10 -27.20
N PHE A 4 19.05 7.43 -27.46
CA PHE A 4 18.02 7.16 -26.46
C PHE A 4 17.64 5.69 -26.45
N GLU A 5 18.57 4.87 -25.95
CA GLU A 5 18.39 3.44 -25.70
C GLU A 5 18.45 3.15 -24.20
N ILE A 6 17.90 2.02 -23.74
CA ILE A 6 17.96 1.64 -22.32
C ILE A 6 19.42 1.40 -21.95
N GLY A 7 19.88 2.03 -20.87
CA GLY A 7 21.27 2.02 -20.45
C GLY A 7 22.12 3.18 -20.97
N ALA A 8 21.63 3.97 -21.93
CA ALA A 8 22.35 5.15 -22.44
C ALA A 8 22.57 6.20 -21.34
N CYS A 9 23.80 6.70 -21.24
CA CYS A 9 24.26 7.61 -20.19
C CYS A 9 24.62 9.01 -20.74
N PHE A 10 24.16 10.05 -20.06
CA PHE A 10 24.49 11.46 -20.30
C PHE A 10 25.26 12.01 -19.09
N LYS A 11 26.30 12.80 -19.32
CA LYS A 11 27.18 13.37 -18.28
C LYS A 11 26.59 14.63 -17.64
N SER A 12 25.55 15.22 -18.23
CA SER A 12 24.88 16.41 -17.70
C SER A 12 23.42 16.54 -18.17
N TYR A 13 22.67 17.44 -17.52
CA TYR A 13 21.29 17.77 -17.91
C TYR A 13 21.26 18.43 -19.29
N ASN A 14 22.24 19.29 -19.56
CA ASN A 14 22.32 20.04 -20.81
C ASN A 14 22.59 19.10 -21.99
N GLU A 15 23.51 18.15 -21.83
CA GLU A 15 23.75 17.10 -22.82
C GLU A 15 22.48 16.28 -23.12
N LEU A 16 21.77 15.84 -22.07
CA LEU A 16 20.47 15.16 -22.22
C LEU A 16 19.46 16.05 -22.96
N MET A 17 19.30 17.30 -22.56
CA MET A 17 18.30 18.20 -23.13
C MET A 17 18.63 18.64 -24.55
N ASP A 18 19.91 18.75 -24.92
CA ASP A 18 20.33 19.05 -26.28
C ASP A 18 20.15 17.84 -27.20
N LYS A 19 20.47 16.62 -26.73
CA LYS A 19 20.09 15.39 -27.45
C LYS A 19 18.58 15.24 -27.58
N LEU A 20 17.80 15.63 -26.56
CA LEU A 20 16.34 15.63 -26.63
C LEU A 20 15.81 16.66 -27.64
N LYS A 21 16.44 17.85 -27.75
CA LYS A 21 16.11 18.85 -28.79
C LYS A 21 16.44 18.33 -30.20
N GLU A 22 17.60 17.71 -30.40
CA GLU A 22 17.96 17.07 -31.68
C GLU A 22 16.92 16.00 -32.09
N TYR A 23 16.50 15.17 -31.14
CA TYR A 23 15.43 14.19 -31.35
C TYR A 23 14.08 14.87 -31.66
N CYS A 24 13.67 15.88 -30.89
CA CYS A 24 12.43 16.62 -31.12
C CYS A 24 12.37 17.26 -32.51
N ASN A 25 13.45 17.94 -32.91
CA ASN A 25 13.57 18.63 -34.19
C ASN A 25 13.55 17.66 -35.39
N SER A 26 14.15 16.48 -35.25
CA SER A 26 14.23 15.45 -36.31
C SER A 26 12.99 14.54 -36.41
N THR A 27 12.03 14.65 -35.49
CA THR A 27 10.83 13.78 -35.44
C THR A 27 9.50 14.54 -35.36
N ASN A 28 9.55 15.88 -35.39
CA ASN A 28 8.42 16.77 -35.06
C ASN A 28 7.73 16.40 -33.72
N THR A 29 8.51 15.92 -32.75
CA THR A 29 8.02 15.60 -31.40
C THR A 29 8.31 16.73 -30.43
N LYS A 30 7.61 16.71 -29.30
CA LYS A 30 7.89 17.63 -28.20
C LYS A 30 7.66 16.90 -26.90
N PHE A 31 8.71 16.86 -26.08
CA PHE A 31 8.65 16.23 -24.76
C PHE A 31 8.52 17.28 -23.66
N THR A 32 7.87 16.91 -22.56
CA THR A 32 7.81 17.71 -21.33
C THR A 32 7.96 16.81 -20.12
N THR A 33 8.37 17.36 -18.98
CA THR A 33 8.42 16.62 -17.71
C THR A 33 7.02 16.42 -17.15
N LYS A 34 6.67 15.18 -16.75
CA LYS A 34 5.46 14.87 -15.97
C LYS A 34 5.90 14.51 -14.55
N ASP A 35 5.61 15.44 -13.63
CA ASP A 35 6.10 15.51 -12.25
C ASP A 35 7.60 15.77 -12.08
N SER A 36 7.91 16.70 -11.17
CA SER A 36 9.26 17.16 -10.86
C SER A 36 9.32 17.55 -9.37
N ARG A 37 9.61 16.56 -8.51
CA ARG A 37 9.66 16.75 -7.05
C ARG A 37 10.96 17.45 -6.64
N LEU A 38 10.85 18.61 -6.00
CA LEU A 38 11.96 19.39 -5.42
C LEU A 38 12.41 18.83 -4.07
N ILE A 39 13.69 19.03 -3.74
CA ILE A 39 14.21 19.01 -2.36
C ILE A 39 15.05 20.28 -2.16
N THR A 40 14.75 21.00 -1.08
CA THR A 40 15.55 22.07 -0.45
C THR A 40 16.16 21.49 0.83
N ASP A 41 17.35 21.83 1.30
CA ASP A 41 18.29 22.90 0.92
C ASP A 41 19.76 22.45 1.05
N GLU A 42 20.69 23.28 0.57
CA GLU A 42 22.15 23.23 0.77
C GLU A 42 22.93 22.02 0.20
N PHE A 43 23.40 22.18 -1.05
CA PHE A 43 24.79 21.84 -1.39
C PHE A 43 25.44 22.98 -2.18
N ALA A 44 26.63 23.37 -1.77
CA ALA A 44 27.31 24.55 -2.29
C ALA A 44 27.99 24.32 -3.65
N THR A 45 28.00 25.36 -4.49
CA THR A 45 28.94 25.56 -5.61
C THR A 45 28.99 24.49 -6.71
N ALA A 46 27.87 24.25 -7.39
CA ALA A 46 27.85 23.88 -8.80
C ALA A 46 26.85 24.79 -9.55
N LYS A 47 27.24 25.33 -10.72
CA LYS A 47 26.55 26.51 -11.30
C LYS A 47 25.22 26.23 -12.00
N GLU A 48 24.83 24.97 -12.11
CA GLU A 48 23.49 24.47 -12.45
C GLU A 48 23.24 23.21 -11.64
N SER A 49 22.52 23.33 -10.52
CA SER A 49 22.24 22.23 -9.61
C SER A 49 21.08 21.37 -10.11
N PHE A 50 21.31 20.05 -10.14
CA PHE A 50 20.25 19.08 -10.41
C PHE A 50 19.29 18.97 -9.23
N VAL A 51 17.99 19.11 -9.51
CA VAL A 51 16.93 19.10 -8.48
C VAL A 51 16.23 17.74 -8.38
N TYR A 52 16.56 16.77 -9.26
CA TYR A 52 15.76 15.57 -9.48
C TYR A 52 16.60 14.28 -9.49
N SER A 53 16.25 13.30 -8.66
CA SER A 53 16.82 11.95 -8.69
C SER A 53 16.29 11.08 -9.84
N GLU A 54 15.10 11.40 -10.35
CA GLU A 54 14.48 10.74 -11.48
C GLU A 54 13.62 11.73 -12.30
N LEU A 55 13.71 11.65 -13.62
CA LEU A 55 13.02 12.50 -14.59
C LEU A 55 12.15 11.63 -15.50
N LYS A 56 10.87 12.01 -15.67
CA LYS A 56 9.98 11.39 -16.66
C LYS A 56 9.61 12.40 -17.74
N LEU A 57 10.21 12.23 -18.91
CA LEU A 57 9.89 12.97 -20.13
C LEU A 57 8.74 12.25 -20.86
N ILE A 58 7.70 12.97 -21.28
CA ILE A 58 6.55 12.43 -22.03
C ILE A 58 6.27 13.26 -23.28
N CYS A 59 5.82 12.64 -24.36
CA CYS A 59 5.42 13.40 -25.55
C CYS A 59 4.10 14.15 -25.32
N VAL A 60 4.06 15.46 -25.62
CA VAL A 60 2.86 16.29 -25.44
C VAL A 60 1.88 16.26 -26.60
N PHE A 61 2.28 15.79 -27.78
CA PHE A 61 1.42 15.86 -28.97
C PHE A 61 0.19 14.95 -28.88
N GLY A 62 0.29 13.75 -28.30
CA GLY A 62 -0.90 12.91 -28.03
C GLY A 62 -1.88 13.51 -27.00
N ARG A 63 -1.50 14.56 -26.26
CA ARG A 63 -2.43 15.32 -25.41
C ARG A 63 -3.18 16.42 -26.16
N GLN A 64 -2.79 16.74 -27.40
CA GLN A 64 -3.40 17.80 -28.20
C GLN A 64 -4.42 17.23 -29.19
N THR A 65 -5.69 17.60 -29.01
CA THR A 65 -6.71 17.30 -30.01
C THR A 65 -6.58 18.27 -31.20
N LYS A 66 -6.05 17.75 -32.32
CA LYS A 66 -5.88 18.35 -33.66
C LYS A 66 -4.54 19.09 -33.90
N PHE A 67 -3.73 18.51 -34.78
CA PHE A 67 -3.04 19.31 -35.79
C PHE A 67 -4.10 20.04 -36.64
N LYS A 68 -3.86 21.31 -36.96
CA LYS A 68 -4.63 22.07 -37.96
C LYS A 68 -3.74 22.40 -39.15
N THR A 69 -3.81 21.56 -40.17
CA THR A 69 -3.61 21.96 -41.57
C THR A 69 -4.98 21.86 -42.28
N GLY A 70 -5.19 22.66 -43.32
CA GLY A 70 -6.52 23.15 -43.71
C GLY A 70 -7.52 22.14 -44.29
N ASP A 71 -8.74 22.19 -43.76
CA ASP A 71 -10.05 21.90 -44.36
C ASP A 71 -10.21 20.92 -45.55
N ARG A 72 -11.05 19.90 -45.34
CA ARG A 72 -12.31 19.72 -46.12
C ARG A 72 -13.36 18.88 -45.35
N LYS A 73 -14.64 19.13 -45.66
CA LYS A 73 -15.81 18.63 -44.92
C LYS A 73 -16.37 17.33 -45.54
N ARG A 74 -16.83 16.37 -44.71
CA ARG A 74 -18.28 15.98 -44.62
C ARG A 74 -18.59 14.86 -43.62
N LYS A 75 -19.85 14.90 -43.14
CA LYS A 75 -20.62 13.92 -42.34
C LYS A 75 -20.07 13.57 -40.94
N MET A 76 -20.78 14.05 -39.92
CA MET A 76 -20.69 13.49 -38.56
C MET A 76 -21.16 12.03 -38.55
N ARG A 77 -20.27 11.12 -38.14
CA ARG A 77 -20.63 9.98 -37.31
C ARG A 77 -20.12 10.28 -35.90
N ASN A 78 -20.92 10.01 -34.87
CA ASN A 78 -20.52 10.21 -33.48
C ASN A 78 -19.50 9.15 -33.06
N LEU A 79 -18.20 9.41 -33.31
CA LEU A 79 -17.10 8.65 -32.74
C LEU A 79 -16.72 9.25 -31.38
N LYS A 80 -16.92 8.48 -30.30
CA LYS A 80 -16.42 8.79 -28.95
C LYS A 80 -14.89 8.64 -28.93
N ILE A 81 -14.16 9.71 -29.27
CA ILE A 81 -12.70 9.72 -29.16
C ILE A 81 -12.31 9.97 -27.69
N LYS A 82 -11.76 8.95 -27.01
CA LYS A 82 -11.03 9.14 -25.75
C LYS A 82 -9.80 10.01 -26.01
N LYS A 83 -9.50 10.97 -25.15
CA LYS A 83 -8.21 11.71 -25.18
C LYS A 83 -7.08 10.77 -24.76
N THR A 84 -6.45 10.08 -25.71
CA THR A 84 -5.34 9.16 -25.44
C THR A 84 -4.00 9.90 -25.39
N GLU A 85 -3.43 10.08 -24.19
CA GLU A 85 -2.05 10.61 -24.06
C GLU A 85 -1.08 9.84 -24.96
N CYS A 86 -0.02 10.49 -25.46
CA CYS A 86 0.99 9.77 -26.23
C CYS A 86 1.69 8.75 -25.32
N PRO A 87 1.77 7.46 -25.70
CA PRO A 87 2.43 6.46 -24.87
C PRO A 87 3.96 6.65 -24.82
N ALA A 88 4.53 7.43 -25.75
CA ALA A 88 5.96 7.72 -25.78
C ALA A 88 6.46 8.48 -24.53
N TYR A 89 7.46 7.91 -23.85
CA TYR A 89 8.14 8.49 -22.69
C TYR A 89 9.60 8.06 -22.59
N PHE A 90 10.40 8.84 -21.86
CA PHE A 90 11.72 8.44 -21.37
C PHE A 90 11.74 8.59 -19.85
N ARG A 91 12.19 7.56 -19.13
CA ARG A 91 12.43 7.57 -17.68
C ARG A 91 13.93 7.54 -17.46
N ILE A 92 14.44 8.57 -16.81
CA ILE A 92 15.87 8.84 -16.68
C ILE A 92 16.19 8.98 -15.20
N ARG A 93 17.23 8.28 -14.73
CA ARG A 93 17.64 8.25 -13.32
C ARG A 93 19.05 8.77 -13.15
N LEU A 94 19.30 9.47 -12.05
CA LEU A 94 20.64 9.85 -11.63
C LEU A 94 21.37 8.62 -11.08
N ILE A 95 22.54 8.29 -11.63
CA ILE A 95 23.36 7.13 -11.26
C ILE A 95 24.78 7.57 -10.88
N HIS A 96 25.58 6.65 -10.33
CA HIS A 96 26.95 6.89 -9.88
C HIS A 96 27.06 8.14 -8.97
N SER A 97 26.25 8.18 -7.90
CA SER A 97 26.26 9.23 -6.87
C SER A 97 26.10 10.68 -7.37
N GLY A 98 25.52 10.88 -8.57
CA GLY A 98 25.29 12.21 -9.15
C GLY A 98 26.06 12.53 -10.42
N VAL A 99 26.92 11.62 -10.89
CA VAL A 99 27.87 11.89 -11.98
C VAL A 99 27.30 11.64 -13.38
N ALA A 100 26.23 10.85 -13.52
CA ALA A 100 25.59 10.60 -14.82
C ALA A 100 24.07 10.40 -14.72
N LEU A 101 23.35 10.73 -15.79
CA LEU A 101 21.95 10.41 -16.02
C LEU A 101 21.84 9.19 -16.94
N GLN A 102 21.07 8.18 -16.58
CA GLN A 102 20.86 6.99 -17.41
C GLN A 102 19.39 6.79 -17.77
N VAL A 103 19.12 6.42 -19.02
CA VAL A 103 17.79 5.98 -19.46
C VAL A 103 17.51 4.59 -18.86
N VAL A 104 16.62 4.54 -17.87
CA VAL A 104 16.26 3.28 -17.16
C VAL A 104 15.02 2.60 -17.74
N ALA A 105 14.18 3.34 -18.45
CA ALA A 105 13.08 2.79 -19.24
C ALA A 105 12.65 3.80 -20.32
N LEU A 106 12.18 3.32 -21.46
CA LEU A 106 11.64 4.17 -22.51
C LEU A 106 10.49 3.48 -23.24
N ASN A 107 9.61 4.28 -23.82
CA ASN A 107 8.66 3.87 -24.83
C ASN A 107 8.79 4.86 -25.99
N ILE A 108 9.11 4.37 -27.18
CA ILE A 108 9.27 5.17 -28.41
C ILE A 108 8.07 5.06 -29.34
N ASN A 109 7.03 4.29 -28.97
CA ASN A 109 5.84 4.18 -29.78
C ASN A 109 5.00 5.46 -29.64
N HIS A 110 4.83 6.16 -30.75
CA HIS A 110 3.99 7.35 -30.84
C HIS A 110 2.61 6.98 -31.42
N ASN A 111 1.54 7.52 -30.83
CA ASN A 111 0.17 7.38 -31.36
C ASN A 111 -0.20 8.51 -32.34
N HIS A 112 0.80 9.15 -32.93
CA HIS A 112 0.69 10.23 -33.91
C HIS A 112 1.86 10.13 -34.91
N PRO A 113 1.72 10.70 -36.13
CA PRO A 113 2.81 10.71 -37.10
C PRO A 113 4.07 11.40 -36.58
N LEU A 114 5.21 10.98 -37.12
CA LEU A 114 6.53 11.57 -36.91
C LEU A 114 7.05 12.09 -38.26
N GLU A 115 6.98 13.40 -38.48
CA GLU A 115 7.55 14.01 -39.68
C GLU A 115 9.06 14.18 -39.48
N LYS A 116 9.86 13.49 -40.29
CA LYS A 116 11.30 13.72 -40.39
C LYS A 116 11.54 14.84 -41.40
N PHE A 117 11.96 16.00 -40.91
CA PHE A 117 12.45 17.08 -41.77
C PHE A 117 13.92 16.80 -42.11
N GLU A 118 14.23 16.53 -43.37
CA GLU A 118 15.63 16.35 -43.82
C GLU A 118 16.38 17.68 -43.91
N GLU A 119 15.69 18.82 -44.01
CA GLU A 119 16.28 20.16 -43.92
C GLU A 119 15.51 21.07 -42.92
N LYS A 120 16.26 21.88 -42.15
CA LYS A 120 15.72 22.73 -41.08
C LYS A 120 15.01 23.98 -41.65
N PRO A 121 13.74 24.24 -41.30
CA PRO A 121 13.17 25.58 -41.46
C PRO A 121 13.84 26.55 -40.47
N GLN A 122 14.28 27.72 -40.95
CA GLN A 122 14.71 28.80 -40.07
C GLN A 122 13.48 29.41 -39.37
N ILE A 123 13.54 29.56 -38.05
CA ILE A 123 12.47 30.18 -37.24
C ILE A 123 13.09 31.32 -36.43
N GLU A 124 12.69 32.55 -36.73
CA GLU A 124 13.08 33.75 -35.98
C GLU A 124 12.38 33.80 -34.60
N GLU A 125 13.07 34.34 -33.60
CA GLU A 125 12.52 34.44 -32.23
C GLU A 125 11.45 35.54 -32.09
N ILE A 126 10.30 35.19 -31.52
CA ILE A 126 9.21 36.15 -31.23
C ILE A 126 9.22 36.54 -29.73
N PRO A 127 9.13 37.84 -29.37
CA PRO A 127 9.33 38.28 -27.98
C PRO A 127 8.21 37.91 -27.00
N LYS A 128 8.60 37.64 -25.74
CA LYS A 128 7.68 37.33 -24.62
C LYS A 128 6.87 38.57 -24.19
N THR A 129 5.54 38.47 -24.12
CA THR A 129 4.66 39.52 -23.57
C THR A 129 3.66 38.98 -22.51
N LYS A 130 3.24 39.87 -21.60
CA LYS A 130 2.48 39.54 -20.37
C LYS A 130 0.95 39.44 -20.60
N ARG A 131 0.25 38.91 -19.58
CA ARG A 131 -1.19 38.50 -19.59
C ARG A 131 -2.20 39.60 -19.99
N LYS A 132 -3.27 39.14 -20.65
CA LYS A 132 -4.57 39.76 -21.01
C LYS A 132 -5.05 41.00 -20.23
N LYS A 133 -5.76 41.88 -20.96
CA LYS A 133 -7.11 42.35 -20.57
C LYS A 133 -8.06 42.37 -21.80
N LEU A 134 -9.37 42.41 -21.55
CA LEU A 134 -10.45 42.16 -22.52
C LEU A 134 -10.76 43.37 -23.43
N SER A 135 -11.27 43.14 -24.64
CA SER A 135 -12.71 43.37 -24.96
C SER A 135 -13.08 43.13 -26.44
N ASN A 136 -14.29 42.58 -26.61
CA ASN A 136 -15.30 42.69 -27.68
C ASN A 136 -14.99 42.98 -29.18
N GLU A 137 -15.90 42.38 -29.96
CA GLU A 137 -16.54 42.85 -31.21
C GLU A 137 -16.14 42.30 -32.61
N LYS A 138 -17.17 41.66 -33.18
CA LYS A 138 -17.64 41.67 -34.58
C LYS A 138 -17.11 40.66 -35.61
N GLN A 139 -17.99 40.47 -36.60
CA GLN A 139 -18.18 39.30 -37.44
C GLN A 139 -17.89 39.60 -38.92
N VAL A 140 -17.39 38.58 -39.62
CA VAL A 140 -17.81 38.11 -40.96
C VAL A 140 -17.68 39.05 -42.18
N SER A 141 -16.90 38.57 -43.16
CA SER A 141 -17.22 38.52 -44.61
C SER A 141 -16.18 37.58 -45.26
N SER A 142 -16.55 36.38 -45.72
CA SER A 142 -17.12 36.02 -47.04
C SER A 142 -16.08 35.49 -48.06
N LEU A 143 -16.19 34.20 -48.40
CA LEU A 143 -16.18 33.64 -49.79
C LEU A 143 -14.90 33.84 -50.62
N LYS A 144 -14.09 32.83 -50.99
CA LYS A 144 -14.28 31.77 -52.04
C LYS A 144 -12.96 30.94 -52.17
N LEU A 145 -12.70 29.93 -53.03
CA LEU A 145 -13.42 29.18 -54.09
C LEU A 145 -12.80 27.74 -54.22
N GLU A 146 -13.64 26.72 -54.44
CA GLU A 146 -13.47 25.50 -55.29
C GLU A 146 -12.25 24.54 -55.29
N ILE A 147 -12.44 23.42 -56.01
CA ILE A 147 -11.62 22.21 -56.08
C ILE A 147 -11.52 21.73 -57.53
N LYS A 148 -10.36 21.23 -57.95
CA LYS A 148 -10.25 20.22 -59.02
C LYS A 148 -9.25 19.12 -58.61
N SER A 149 -9.36 17.99 -59.30
CA SER A 149 -8.71 16.71 -59.07
C SER A 149 -8.44 16.04 -60.41
N GLU A 150 -7.31 15.34 -60.54
CA GLU A 150 -6.93 14.31 -61.54
C GLU A 150 -5.64 13.69 -60.92
N ASP A 151 -5.65 12.41 -60.53
CA ASP A 151 -5.21 11.20 -61.27
C ASP A 151 -3.65 11.20 -61.44
N ASP A 152 -2.87 10.12 -61.21
CA ASP A 152 -3.00 8.77 -61.78
C ASP A 152 -1.92 7.76 -61.22
N SER A 153 -2.14 6.46 -61.46
CA SER A 153 -1.13 5.35 -61.54
C SER A 153 -0.38 4.77 -60.30
N LEU A 154 0.10 3.52 -60.45
CA LEU A 154 0.59 2.57 -59.42
C LEU A 154 1.87 1.81 -59.86
N SER A 155 2.47 1.04 -58.92
CA SER A 155 3.58 0.04 -59.07
C SER A 155 5.02 0.61 -59.17
N SER A 156 6.09 -0.11 -58.81
CA SER A 156 6.28 -1.58 -58.68
C SER A 156 7.31 -2.04 -57.62
N ASP A 157 6.96 -3.15 -56.94
CA ASP A 157 7.76 -4.34 -56.56
C ASP A 157 8.89 -4.37 -55.50
N ASP A 158 8.88 -5.51 -54.79
CA ASP A 158 9.91 -6.24 -54.03
C ASP A 158 10.65 -5.64 -52.80
N VAL A 159 10.17 -6.01 -51.61
CA VAL A 159 10.93 -6.88 -50.67
C VAL A 159 9.97 -7.88 -49.99
N GLN A 160 10.31 -9.17 -50.01
CA GLN A 160 9.54 -10.23 -49.35
C GLN A 160 9.78 -10.33 -47.83
N ALA A 161 8.72 -10.72 -47.12
CA ALA A 161 8.69 -11.49 -45.87
C ALA A 161 9.91 -11.41 -44.91
N SER A 162 9.73 -10.68 -43.80
CA SER A 162 10.28 -11.12 -42.50
C SER A 162 9.15 -11.71 -41.67
N GLU A 163 9.45 -12.80 -40.94
CA GLU A 163 8.49 -13.55 -40.15
C GLU A 163 7.84 -12.68 -39.07
N LEU A 164 6.50 -12.64 -39.06
CA LEU A 164 5.76 -12.10 -37.93
C LEU A 164 5.94 -13.06 -36.76
N ILE A 165 6.73 -12.64 -35.75
CA ILE A 165 6.55 -13.17 -34.40
C ILE A 165 5.19 -12.65 -33.94
N GLU A 166 4.17 -13.49 -34.03
CA GLU A 166 2.89 -13.26 -33.33
C GLU A 166 3.15 -13.33 -31.83
N VAL A 167 3.54 -12.20 -31.24
CA VAL A 167 3.49 -12.00 -29.80
C VAL A 167 2.01 -11.92 -29.43
N PHE A 168 1.42 -13.08 -29.17
CA PHE A 168 0.22 -13.18 -28.37
C PHE A 168 0.54 -12.56 -26.99
N ILE A 169 0.17 -11.30 -26.83
CA ILE A 169 -0.06 -10.75 -25.49
C ILE A 169 -1.38 -11.41 -25.07
N GLU A 170 -1.28 -12.47 -24.28
CA GLU A 170 -2.45 -13.03 -23.63
C GLU A 170 -3.14 -11.92 -22.83
N PRO A 171 -4.49 -11.81 -22.90
CA PRO A 171 -5.21 -10.84 -22.09
C PRO A 171 -4.90 -11.14 -20.63
N ASP A 172 -4.46 -10.12 -19.85
CA ASP A 172 -4.01 -10.23 -18.44
C ASP A 172 -4.58 -11.49 -17.79
N GLU A 173 -3.80 -12.57 -17.73
CA GLU A 173 -4.31 -13.84 -17.20
C GLU A 173 -4.79 -13.58 -15.78
N ALA A 174 -6.10 -13.65 -15.59
CA ALA A 174 -6.68 -13.72 -14.27
C ALA A 174 -6.02 -14.93 -13.60
N ILE A 175 -5.46 -14.73 -12.41
CA ILE A 175 -4.90 -15.82 -11.62
C ILE A 175 -5.93 -16.94 -11.62
N ASN A 176 -5.52 -18.13 -12.12
CA ASN A 176 -6.38 -19.31 -12.15
C ASN A 176 -7.02 -19.42 -10.75
N PRO A 177 -8.36 -19.49 -10.63
CA PRO A 177 -9.02 -19.58 -9.33
C PRO A 177 -8.42 -20.66 -8.41
N GLU A 178 -7.83 -21.71 -8.98
CA GLU A 178 -7.12 -22.80 -8.29
C GLU A 178 -5.78 -22.40 -7.62
N THR A 179 -5.16 -21.27 -7.97
CA THR A 179 -3.89 -20.80 -7.35
C THR A 179 -4.07 -19.68 -6.33
N ARG A 180 -5.30 -19.20 -6.10
CA ARG A 180 -5.59 -18.26 -5.01
C ARG A 180 -5.56 -18.98 -3.66
N VAL A 181 -4.87 -18.44 -2.66
CA VAL A 181 -4.89 -19.00 -1.30
C VAL A 181 -6.19 -18.57 -0.62
N GLU A 182 -6.96 -19.55 -0.14
CA GLU A 182 -8.17 -19.30 0.64
C GLU A 182 -7.85 -18.88 2.07
N PHE A 183 -8.65 -17.96 2.62
CA PHE A 183 -8.52 -17.50 3.99
C PHE A 183 -9.90 -17.36 4.65
N SER A 184 -10.26 -18.38 5.42
CA SER A 184 -11.60 -18.61 5.96
C SER A 184 -11.78 -18.15 7.41
N PHE A 185 -10.69 -17.87 8.15
CA PHE A 185 -10.76 -17.48 9.55
C PHE A 185 -11.57 -16.18 9.76
N ARG A 186 -12.44 -16.18 10.76
CA ARG A 186 -13.34 -15.09 11.16
C ARG A 186 -13.49 -15.06 12.67
N GLY A 187 -13.93 -13.93 13.21
CA GLY A 187 -14.15 -13.73 14.64
C GLY A 187 -12.98 -13.04 15.32
N PHE A 188 -12.64 -13.47 16.54
CA PHE A 188 -11.76 -12.73 17.43
C PHE A 188 -10.37 -13.35 17.53
N CYS A 189 -9.36 -12.52 17.29
CA CYS A 189 -7.95 -12.91 17.41
C CYS A 189 -7.25 -11.99 18.41
N ALA A 190 -6.71 -12.56 19.50
CA ALA A 190 -6.04 -11.79 20.54
C ALA A 190 -4.58 -11.51 20.14
N PRO A 191 -4.12 -10.24 20.10
CA PRO A 191 -2.70 -9.95 19.98
C PRO A 191 -2.03 -10.25 21.32
N VAL A 192 -1.24 -11.32 21.37
CA VAL A 192 -0.71 -11.91 22.61
C VAL A 192 0.57 -11.22 23.07
N PHE A 193 0.76 -11.13 24.38
CA PHE A 193 1.99 -10.59 24.96
C PHE A 193 3.15 -11.60 24.82
N THR A 194 4.37 -11.10 24.60
CA THR A 194 5.57 -11.94 24.67
C THR A 194 6.07 -12.06 26.10
N VAL A 195 6.37 -13.29 26.51
CA VAL A 195 7.00 -13.62 27.80
C VAL A 195 8.51 -13.59 27.61
N PHE A 196 9.22 -12.83 28.44
CA PHE A 196 10.68 -12.64 28.32
C PHE A 196 11.53 -13.29 29.43
N GLU A 197 10.92 -14.02 30.38
CA GLU A 197 11.65 -14.57 31.53
C GLU A 197 12.59 -15.75 31.18
N GLU A 198 13.75 -15.78 31.84
CA GLU A 198 14.88 -16.67 31.52
C GLU A 198 14.64 -18.17 31.78
N LYS A 199 13.58 -18.56 32.50
CA LYS A 199 13.35 -19.94 32.96
C LYS A 199 12.16 -20.58 32.27
N SER A 200 12.45 -21.19 31.11
CA SER A 200 11.55 -22.09 30.36
C SER A 200 10.21 -21.44 29.95
N PRO A 201 10.16 -20.70 28.82
CA PRO A 201 8.91 -20.30 28.17
C PRO A 201 8.04 -21.48 27.67
N ASN A 202 8.42 -22.73 27.97
CA ASN A 202 7.77 -23.93 27.47
C ASN A 202 6.45 -24.29 28.17
N ASP A 203 6.15 -23.79 29.37
CA ASP A 203 4.89 -24.16 30.07
C ASP A 203 3.84 -23.04 30.05
N LEU A 204 4.29 -21.78 29.95
CA LEU A 204 3.40 -20.63 30.11
C LEU A 204 2.62 -20.31 28.83
N ILE A 205 3.22 -20.46 27.65
CA ILE A 205 2.53 -20.19 26.38
C ILE A 205 1.44 -21.24 26.10
N ASP A 206 1.59 -22.49 26.54
CA ASP A 206 0.51 -23.50 26.45
C ASP A 206 -0.66 -23.09 27.36
N LYS A 207 -0.39 -22.74 28.63
CA LYS A 207 -1.41 -22.22 29.57
C LYS A 207 -2.08 -20.95 29.05
N TYR A 208 -1.36 -20.10 28.31
CA TYR A 208 -1.91 -18.89 27.71
C TYR A 208 -2.83 -19.22 26.53
N ALA A 209 -2.44 -20.13 25.64
CA ALA A 209 -3.30 -20.65 24.57
C ALA A 209 -4.57 -21.31 25.14
N GLU A 210 -4.42 -22.20 26.14
CA GLU A 210 -5.52 -22.85 26.86
C GLU A 210 -6.46 -21.85 27.54
N TYR A 211 -5.92 -20.83 28.22
CA TYR A 211 -6.71 -19.76 28.83
C TYR A 211 -7.49 -18.94 27.79
N LEU A 212 -6.89 -18.60 26.66
CA LEU A 212 -7.57 -17.88 25.57
C LEU A 212 -8.68 -18.74 24.96
N LEU A 213 -8.41 -20.03 24.69
CA LEU A 213 -9.40 -20.98 24.18
C LEU A 213 -10.57 -21.16 25.17
N PHE A 214 -10.28 -21.31 26.46
CA PHE A 214 -11.30 -21.43 27.52
C PHE A 214 -12.23 -20.20 27.56
N ASN A 215 -11.70 -19.02 27.26
CA ASN A 215 -12.48 -17.78 27.14
C ASN A 215 -13.07 -17.53 25.73
N GLY A 216 -13.11 -18.55 24.86
CA GLY A 216 -13.75 -18.49 23.55
C GLY A 216 -12.93 -17.80 22.45
N ILE A 217 -11.64 -17.54 22.66
CA ILE A 217 -10.78 -16.91 21.65
C ILE A 217 -10.20 -17.98 20.72
N GLN A 218 -10.52 -17.83 19.43
CA GLN A 218 -10.22 -18.81 18.38
C GLN A 218 -8.97 -18.47 17.56
N GLY A 219 -8.40 -17.27 17.72
CA GLY A 219 -7.16 -16.89 17.05
C GLY A 219 -6.19 -16.14 17.96
N VAL A 220 -4.91 -16.24 17.65
CA VAL A 220 -3.82 -15.51 18.33
C VAL A 220 -2.95 -14.79 17.30
N LEU A 221 -2.61 -13.53 17.59
CA LEU A 221 -1.69 -12.73 16.79
C LEU A 221 -0.38 -12.55 17.56
N VAL A 222 0.68 -13.16 17.04
CA VAL A 222 2.00 -13.23 17.66
C VAL A 222 2.94 -12.19 17.03
N ASN A 223 3.91 -11.70 17.80
CA ASN A 223 4.93 -10.71 17.38
C ASN A 223 4.39 -9.34 16.92
N ASP A 224 3.11 -9.01 17.17
CA ASP A 224 2.57 -7.66 16.92
C ASP A 224 3.08 -6.63 17.96
N ALA A 225 2.65 -5.38 17.88
CA ALA A 225 2.99 -4.31 18.82
C ALA A 225 2.73 -4.71 20.29
N MET A 226 1.62 -5.41 20.59
CA MET A 226 1.35 -5.93 21.95
C MET A 226 2.28 -7.06 22.36
N GLY A 227 2.75 -7.85 21.39
CA GLY A 227 3.79 -8.87 21.57
C GLY A 227 5.20 -8.29 21.60
N GLU A 228 5.37 -6.97 21.58
CA GLU A 228 6.66 -6.28 21.62
C GLU A 228 7.61 -6.72 20.47
N GLY A 229 7.06 -7.17 19.34
CA GLY A 229 7.84 -7.82 18.27
C GLY A 229 8.88 -6.92 17.60
N MET A 230 8.64 -5.62 17.53
CA MET A 230 9.61 -4.64 17.04
C MET A 230 10.73 -4.32 18.05
N SER A 231 10.65 -4.87 19.28
CA SER A 231 11.69 -4.85 20.32
C SER A 231 12.46 -6.18 20.40
N MET A 232 12.21 -7.10 19.46
CA MET A 232 12.84 -8.42 19.38
C MET A 232 13.73 -8.52 18.14
N SER A 233 14.84 -9.26 18.29
CA SER A 233 15.65 -9.73 17.16
C SER A 233 14.89 -10.75 16.30
N VAL A 234 15.36 -10.97 15.07
CA VAL A 234 14.79 -11.97 14.15
C VAL A 234 14.76 -13.36 14.80
N SER A 235 15.84 -13.79 15.45
CA SER A 235 15.92 -15.09 16.13
C SER A 235 14.93 -15.23 17.29
N GLU A 236 14.68 -14.17 18.06
CA GLU A 236 13.68 -14.17 19.12
C GLU A 236 12.25 -14.26 18.55
N ARG A 237 11.93 -13.48 17.51
CA ARG A 237 10.62 -13.57 16.82
C ARG A 237 10.37 -14.97 16.26
N LYS A 238 11.40 -15.61 15.68
CA LYS A 238 11.35 -17.00 15.22
C LYS A 238 11.07 -17.99 16.34
N LEU A 239 11.79 -17.89 17.46
CA LEU A 239 11.59 -18.76 18.63
C LEU A 239 10.19 -18.60 19.24
N VAL A 240 9.68 -17.37 19.32
CA VAL A 240 8.32 -17.08 19.80
C VAL A 240 7.28 -17.66 18.83
N THR A 241 7.47 -17.51 17.51
CA THR A 241 6.61 -18.14 16.49
C THR A 241 6.59 -19.67 16.61
N GLU A 242 7.76 -20.32 16.66
CA GLU A 242 7.87 -21.78 16.83
C GLU A 242 7.15 -22.27 18.10
N ARG A 243 7.31 -21.51 19.19
CA ARG A 243 6.72 -21.84 20.48
C ARG A 243 5.19 -21.72 20.46
N TRP A 244 4.64 -20.67 19.84
CA TRP A 244 3.19 -20.53 19.64
C TRP A 244 2.65 -21.56 18.64
N ALA A 245 3.34 -21.84 17.54
CA ALA A 245 2.99 -22.86 16.57
C ALA A 245 2.90 -24.28 17.19
N LYS A 246 3.69 -24.55 18.24
CA LYS A 246 3.55 -25.76 19.04
C LYS A 246 2.32 -25.73 19.96
N ALA A 247 2.03 -24.60 20.61
CA ALA A 247 0.90 -24.46 21.53
C ALA A 247 -0.45 -24.59 20.79
N VAL A 248 -0.62 -23.86 19.68
CA VAL A 248 -1.90 -23.83 18.96
C VAL A 248 -2.30 -25.17 18.36
N LYS A 249 -1.33 -26.05 18.06
CA LYS A 249 -1.58 -27.43 17.61
C LYS A 249 -2.30 -28.29 18.66
N ALA A 250 -2.28 -27.89 19.94
CA ALA A 250 -3.03 -28.55 21.00
C ALA A 250 -4.42 -27.92 21.24
N THR A 251 -4.61 -26.65 20.84
CA THR A 251 -5.85 -25.87 21.09
C THR A 251 -6.71 -25.65 19.84
N ASP A 252 -6.22 -26.01 18.65
CA ASP A 252 -6.87 -25.78 17.34
C ASP A 252 -7.21 -24.29 17.09
N GLN A 253 -6.36 -23.39 17.59
CA GLN A 253 -6.48 -21.94 17.42
C GLN A 253 -5.72 -21.46 16.18
N HIS A 254 -6.31 -20.52 15.46
CA HIS A 254 -5.70 -19.88 14.30
C HIS A 254 -4.48 -19.02 14.70
N LEU A 255 -3.30 -19.37 14.20
CA LEU A 255 -2.07 -18.63 14.43
C LEU A 255 -1.81 -17.61 13.31
N MET A 256 -1.95 -16.33 13.65
CA MET A 256 -1.48 -15.22 12.85
C MET A 256 -0.13 -14.73 13.38
N VAL A 257 0.84 -14.50 12.49
CA VAL A 257 2.17 -13.99 12.88
C VAL A 257 2.44 -12.66 12.21
N GLN A 258 2.73 -11.63 13.02
CA GLN A 258 3.28 -10.40 12.47
C GLN A 258 4.72 -10.63 12.00
N ILE A 259 4.96 -10.42 10.70
CA ILE A 259 6.28 -10.49 10.06
C ILE A 259 6.86 -9.11 9.74
N GLY A 260 6.01 -8.08 9.58
CA GLY A 260 6.46 -6.70 9.33
C GLY A 260 7.05 -5.99 10.55
N GLY A 261 7.43 -4.71 10.38
CA GLY A 261 7.91 -3.83 11.47
C GLY A 261 9.42 -3.81 11.67
N CYS A 262 10.18 -4.51 10.83
CA CYS A 262 11.64 -4.51 10.72
C CYS A 262 12.06 -4.23 9.26
N PRO A 263 13.36 -4.06 8.95
CA PRO A 263 13.83 -3.87 7.58
C PRO A 263 13.41 -5.01 6.65
N LEU A 264 13.12 -4.72 5.38
CA LEU A 264 12.65 -5.72 4.40
C LEU A 264 13.40 -7.07 4.40
N PRO A 265 14.75 -7.18 4.46
CA PRO A 265 15.43 -8.48 4.50
C PRO A 265 14.98 -9.35 5.68
N ASP A 266 14.87 -8.75 6.88
CA ASP A 266 14.38 -9.42 8.09
C ASP A 266 12.91 -9.84 7.94
N VAL A 267 12.09 -9.01 7.28
CA VAL A 267 10.68 -9.33 6.99
C VAL A 267 10.57 -10.57 6.10
N LEU A 268 11.40 -10.67 5.05
CA LEU A 268 11.42 -11.84 4.16
C LEU A 268 11.92 -13.09 4.90
N GLU A 269 13.00 -12.98 5.69
CA GLU A 269 13.51 -14.09 6.51
C GLU A 269 12.47 -14.61 7.54
N LEU A 270 11.67 -13.71 8.13
CA LEU A 270 10.57 -14.07 9.03
C LEU A 270 9.36 -14.65 8.28
N THR A 271 9.10 -14.17 7.07
CA THR A 271 8.01 -14.64 6.19
C THR A 271 8.24 -16.08 5.74
N GLU A 272 9.44 -16.37 5.21
CA GLU A 272 9.85 -17.73 4.84
C GLU A 272 9.84 -18.67 6.05
N HIS A 273 10.34 -18.22 7.21
CA HIS A 273 10.35 -19.03 8.44
C HIS A 273 8.93 -19.36 8.91
N ALA A 274 8.02 -18.40 8.87
CA ALA A 274 6.64 -18.59 9.29
C ALA A 274 5.88 -19.56 8.36
N GLU A 275 6.03 -19.45 7.03
CA GLU A 275 5.48 -20.44 6.09
C GLU A 275 6.05 -21.84 6.35
N ASN A 276 7.36 -21.97 6.55
CA ASN A 276 8.00 -23.27 6.83
C ASN A 276 7.57 -23.90 8.17
N ASN A 277 7.05 -23.11 9.12
CA ASN A 277 6.48 -23.61 10.37
C ASN A 277 4.98 -23.99 10.25
N GLY A 278 4.34 -23.67 9.12
CA GLY A 278 2.93 -23.92 8.88
C GLY A 278 2.01 -23.07 9.76
N VAL A 279 2.28 -21.76 9.82
CA VAL A 279 1.34 -20.81 10.46
C VAL A 279 0.15 -20.55 9.54
N ASP A 280 -1.02 -20.26 10.11
CA ASP A 280 -2.27 -20.16 9.35
C ASP A 280 -2.41 -18.83 8.58
N SER A 281 -1.68 -17.78 9.00
CA SER A 281 -1.63 -16.50 8.28
C SER A 281 -0.49 -15.59 8.74
N LEU A 282 -0.13 -14.64 7.90
CA LEU A 282 0.86 -13.59 8.16
C LEU A 282 0.19 -12.21 8.21
N LEU A 283 0.72 -11.36 9.08
CA LEU A 283 0.34 -9.96 9.18
C LEU A 283 1.56 -9.06 8.91
N CYS A 284 1.41 -8.13 7.97
CA CYS A 284 2.50 -7.27 7.52
C CYS A 284 2.23 -5.79 7.82
N LEU A 285 3.00 -5.20 8.74
CA LEU A 285 3.20 -3.75 8.78
C LEU A 285 3.90 -3.26 7.50
N PRO A 286 3.76 -1.98 7.12
CA PRO A 286 4.57 -1.39 6.05
C PRO A 286 6.04 -1.30 6.44
N GLU A 287 6.92 -1.07 5.45
CA GLU A 287 8.29 -0.61 5.70
C GLU A 287 8.27 0.66 6.59
N MET A 288 8.98 0.61 7.70
CA MET A 288 8.86 1.57 8.81
C MET A 288 9.78 2.78 8.68
N PHE A 289 10.89 2.67 7.94
CA PHE A 289 11.81 3.78 7.70
C PHE A 289 11.57 4.40 6.32
N PHE A 290 11.65 3.60 5.25
CA PHE A 290 11.38 4.03 3.87
C PHE A 290 9.89 3.90 3.51
N LYS A 291 9.06 4.57 4.30
CA LYS A 291 7.60 4.43 4.32
C LYS A 291 6.97 4.60 2.93
N PRO A 292 6.05 3.70 2.50
CA PRO A 292 5.30 3.90 1.26
C PRO A 292 4.41 5.14 1.38
N SER A 293 4.43 5.98 0.34
CA SER A 293 3.74 7.28 0.30
C SER A 293 2.43 7.26 -0.49
N ASN A 294 2.09 6.14 -1.12
CA ASN A 294 0.92 5.95 -1.98
C ASN A 294 0.60 4.45 -2.13
N SER A 295 -0.62 4.14 -2.58
CA SER A 295 -1.13 2.78 -2.79
C SER A 295 -0.17 1.90 -3.58
N LYS A 296 0.32 2.38 -4.73
CA LYS A 296 1.27 1.63 -5.56
C LYS A 296 2.53 1.21 -4.80
N GLN A 297 3.18 2.12 -4.06
CA GLN A 297 4.38 1.76 -3.29
C GLN A 297 4.11 0.72 -2.20
N LEU A 298 2.92 0.75 -1.60
CA LEU A 298 2.51 -0.27 -0.64
C LEU A 298 2.24 -1.62 -1.33
N ILE A 299 1.58 -1.62 -2.49
CA ILE A 299 1.34 -2.83 -3.29
C ILE A 299 2.66 -3.43 -3.80
N ASP A 300 3.59 -2.61 -4.30
CA ASP A 300 4.92 -3.04 -4.74
C ASP A 300 5.67 -3.73 -3.56
N TYR A 301 5.59 -3.20 -2.33
CA TYR A 301 6.15 -3.82 -1.12
C TYR A 301 5.44 -5.12 -0.73
N LEU A 302 4.11 -5.11 -0.69
CA LEU A 302 3.31 -6.30 -0.35
C LEU A 302 3.51 -7.44 -1.34
N THR A 303 3.75 -7.15 -2.62
CA THR A 303 4.06 -8.15 -3.65
C THR A 303 5.32 -8.93 -3.28
N ILE A 304 6.41 -8.22 -2.95
CA ILE A 304 7.70 -8.83 -2.57
C ILE A 304 7.56 -9.69 -1.30
N VAL A 305 6.80 -9.23 -0.32
CA VAL A 305 6.53 -10.01 0.92
C VAL A 305 5.69 -11.25 0.60
N CYS A 306 4.66 -11.13 -0.23
CA CYS A 306 3.78 -12.24 -0.59
C CYS A 306 4.50 -13.31 -1.43
N GLU A 307 5.46 -12.93 -2.27
CA GLU A 307 6.31 -13.84 -3.05
C GLU A 307 7.18 -14.76 -2.15
N ALA A 308 7.50 -14.34 -0.92
CA ALA A 308 8.29 -15.12 0.04
C ALA A 308 7.49 -16.13 0.89
N ALA A 309 6.16 -16.09 0.82
CA ALA A 309 5.26 -17.07 1.45
C ALA A 309 4.05 -17.40 0.55
N PRO A 310 4.28 -17.97 -0.64
CA PRO A 310 3.28 -18.12 -1.69
C PRO A 310 2.08 -19.01 -1.33
N LYS A 311 2.15 -19.79 -0.24
CA LYS A 311 1.07 -20.68 0.22
C LYS A 311 0.34 -20.16 1.46
N THR A 312 0.89 -19.14 2.12
CA THR A 312 0.38 -18.64 3.40
C THR A 312 -0.44 -17.37 3.18
N PRO A 313 -1.68 -17.27 3.72
CA PRO A 313 -2.47 -16.05 3.67
C PRO A 313 -1.74 -14.84 4.24
N VAL A 314 -1.62 -13.75 3.49
CA VAL A 314 -1.00 -12.48 3.93
C VAL A 314 -2.07 -11.41 4.08
N LEU A 315 -2.06 -10.73 5.22
CA LEU A 315 -2.88 -9.56 5.51
C LEU A 315 -1.98 -8.33 5.77
N TYR A 316 -2.44 -7.14 5.41
CA TYR A 316 -1.77 -5.88 5.75
C TYR A 316 -2.24 -5.31 7.09
N HIS A 317 -1.34 -4.78 7.92
CA HIS A 317 -1.69 -4.09 9.16
C HIS A 317 -1.76 -2.57 8.93
N HIS A 318 -2.98 -2.06 8.73
CA HIS A 318 -3.23 -0.63 8.61
C HIS A 318 -3.37 0.01 10.00
N ILE A 319 -2.26 0.48 10.56
CA ILE A 319 -2.20 1.20 11.84
C ILE A 319 -1.48 2.55 11.68
N PRO A 320 -2.12 3.57 11.06
CA PRO A 320 -1.48 4.86 10.74
C PRO A 320 -1.01 5.63 11.98
N ALA A 321 -1.64 5.43 13.14
CA ALA A 321 -1.22 6.07 14.40
C ALA A 321 0.19 5.66 14.87
N TYR A 322 0.65 4.45 14.52
CA TYR A 322 1.98 3.93 14.88
C TYR A 322 2.96 4.00 13.69
N THR A 323 2.48 3.71 12.48
CA THR A 323 3.31 3.66 11.27
C THR A 323 3.52 5.03 10.63
N GLY A 324 2.57 5.97 10.77
CA GLY A 324 2.49 7.18 9.95
C GLY A 324 2.12 6.92 8.47
N VAL A 325 1.79 5.68 8.10
CA VAL A 325 1.39 5.31 6.73
C VAL A 325 -0.12 5.37 6.61
N ASN A 326 -0.63 6.56 6.28
CA ASN A 326 -2.06 6.80 6.10
C ASN A 326 -2.42 6.82 4.60
N ILE A 327 -2.68 5.64 4.03
CA ILE A 327 -3.08 5.43 2.64
C ILE A 327 -4.54 4.96 2.62
N ASN A 328 -5.31 5.34 1.60
CA ASN A 328 -6.68 4.83 1.43
C ASN A 328 -6.67 3.31 1.20
N MET A 329 -7.20 2.56 2.16
CA MET A 329 -7.19 1.10 2.11
C MET A 329 -8.19 0.50 1.11
N ALA A 330 -9.34 1.14 0.89
CA ALA A 330 -10.28 0.72 -0.17
C ALA A 330 -9.62 0.81 -1.55
N GLN A 331 -8.91 1.91 -1.83
CA GLN A 331 -8.12 2.06 -3.05
C GLN A 331 -7.04 0.98 -3.16
N VAL A 332 -6.33 0.65 -2.07
CA VAL A 332 -5.33 -0.44 -2.07
C VAL A 332 -5.99 -1.79 -2.37
N LEU A 333 -7.15 -2.09 -1.81
CA LEU A 333 -7.88 -3.34 -2.09
C LEU A 333 -8.49 -3.40 -3.51
N ASP A 334 -8.82 -2.26 -4.11
CA ASP A 334 -9.27 -2.19 -5.50
C ASP A 334 -8.11 -2.29 -6.51
N GLU A 335 -6.96 -1.67 -6.18
CA GLU A 335 -5.75 -1.64 -7.01
C GLU A 335 -4.83 -2.86 -6.83
N VAL A 336 -4.91 -3.58 -5.69
CA VAL A 336 -4.15 -4.81 -5.48
C VAL A 336 -4.64 -5.84 -6.49
N SER A 337 -3.83 -6.00 -7.53
CA SER A 337 -4.19 -6.81 -8.68
C SER A 337 -4.35 -8.27 -8.27
N GLU A 338 -5.06 -9.05 -9.08
CA GLU A 338 -5.21 -10.49 -8.82
C GLU A 338 -3.86 -11.23 -8.80
N LYS A 339 -2.78 -10.58 -9.28
CA LYS A 339 -1.38 -11.07 -9.33
C LYS A 339 -0.76 -11.40 -7.96
N ILE A 340 -1.39 -11.05 -6.84
CA ILE A 340 -0.94 -11.47 -5.49
C ILE A 340 -1.91 -12.53 -4.95
N PRO A 341 -1.72 -13.83 -5.27
CA PRO A 341 -2.72 -14.87 -5.04
C PRO A 341 -3.02 -15.14 -3.55
N ASN A 342 -2.06 -14.86 -2.70
CA ASN A 342 -2.07 -15.06 -1.25
C ASN A 342 -2.35 -13.78 -0.45
N PHE A 343 -2.61 -12.64 -1.09
CA PHE A 343 -3.05 -11.44 -0.37
C PHE A 343 -4.55 -11.51 -0.06
N CYS A 344 -4.87 -11.68 1.21
CA CYS A 344 -6.22 -12.06 1.66
C CYS A 344 -6.99 -10.91 2.32
N GLY A 345 -6.34 -9.80 2.70
CA GLY A 345 -7.01 -8.60 3.21
C GLY A 345 -6.17 -7.79 4.19
N LEU A 346 -6.79 -7.27 5.25
CA LEU A 346 -6.12 -6.36 6.19
C LEU A 346 -6.72 -6.34 7.60
N VAL A 347 -5.95 -5.80 8.55
CA VAL A 347 -6.38 -5.38 9.88
C VAL A 347 -6.47 -3.85 9.88
N TYR A 348 -7.67 -3.32 10.14
CA TYR A 348 -7.97 -1.89 10.07
C TYR A 348 -7.98 -1.27 11.48
N THR A 349 -6.86 -0.68 11.88
CA THR A 349 -6.63 -0.10 13.21
C THR A 349 -6.57 1.42 13.12
N SER A 350 -7.73 2.04 12.89
CA SER A 350 -7.91 3.49 12.77
C SER A 350 -9.27 3.93 13.30
N ASN A 351 -9.38 5.19 13.72
CA ASN A 351 -10.65 5.82 14.12
C ASN A 351 -11.49 6.29 12.93
N ASP A 352 -10.95 6.22 11.70
CA ASP A 352 -11.67 6.48 10.46
C ASP A 352 -12.57 5.29 10.08
N LEU A 353 -13.75 5.23 10.69
CA LEU A 353 -14.73 4.17 10.39
C LEU A 353 -15.26 4.26 8.95
N GLU A 354 -15.27 5.44 8.32
CA GLU A 354 -15.67 5.59 6.90
C GLU A 354 -14.66 4.85 5.99
N GLY A 355 -13.37 5.12 6.16
CA GLY A 355 -12.30 4.40 5.45
C GLY A 355 -12.28 2.89 5.74
N GLY A 356 -12.61 2.49 6.97
CA GLY A 356 -12.74 1.09 7.35
C GLY A 356 -13.90 0.38 6.64
N VAL A 357 -15.08 1.00 6.60
CA VAL A 357 -16.26 0.45 5.89
C VAL A 357 -16.02 0.43 4.37
N ALA A 358 -15.38 1.46 3.81
CA ALA A 358 -15.01 1.46 2.40
C ALA A 358 -14.04 0.31 2.05
N ALA A 359 -13.12 -0.05 2.96
CA ALA A 359 -12.25 -1.21 2.78
C ALA A 359 -13.02 -2.55 2.92
N LEU A 360 -13.99 -2.63 3.84
CA LEU A 360 -14.84 -3.82 4.01
C LEU A 360 -15.71 -4.12 2.77
N GLU A 361 -16.23 -3.08 2.11
CA GLU A 361 -17.07 -3.21 0.91
C GLU A 361 -16.24 -3.37 -0.39
N ALA A 362 -14.92 -3.16 -0.35
CA ALA A 362 -14.05 -3.19 -1.53
C ALA A 362 -14.12 -4.53 -2.27
N ARG A 363 -14.10 -4.47 -3.62
CA ARG A 363 -14.20 -5.63 -4.51
C ARG A 363 -15.29 -6.64 -4.12
N GLU A 364 -16.49 -6.17 -3.79
CA GLU A 364 -17.65 -7.02 -3.42
C GLU A 364 -17.36 -7.94 -2.21
N LYS A 365 -16.63 -7.41 -1.21
CA LYS A 365 -16.20 -8.13 0.00
C LYS A 365 -15.26 -9.32 -0.28
N LYS A 366 -14.47 -9.26 -1.37
CA LYS A 366 -13.46 -10.26 -1.76
C LYS A 366 -12.35 -10.48 -0.70
N TYR A 367 -12.11 -9.49 0.15
CA TYR A 367 -11.03 -9.46 1.14
C TYR A 367 -11.57 -9.49 2.57
N VAL A 368 -10.77 -10.03 3.48
CA VAL A 368 -11.11 -10.08 4.91
C VAL A 368 -10.59 -8.83 5.61
N VAL A 369 -11.46 -8.16 6.37
CA VAL A 369 -11.13 -6.93 7.08
C VAL A 369 -11.41 -7.11 8.56
N PHE A 370 -10.37 -7.30 9.37
CA PHE A 370 -10.49 -7.28 10.82
C PHE A 370 -10.55 -5.85 11.33
N PHE A 371 -11.40 -5.57 12.31
CA PHE A 371 -11.41 -4.27 12.98
C PHE A 371 -10.43 -4.24 14.17
N GLY A 372 -9.65 -3.16 14.30
CA GLY A 372 -8.59 -3.04 15.31
C GLY A 372 -8.80 -1.97 16.39
N GLU A 373 -9.85 -1.13 16.31
CA GLU A 373 -10.08 -0.03 17.25
C GLU A 373 -11.24 -0.35 18.22
N GLU A 374 -10.90 -0.78 19.44
CA GLU A 374 -11.89 -1.18 20.44
C GLU A 374 -12.90 -0.08 20.81
N LYS A 375 -12.54 1.21 20.68
CA LYS A 375 -13.43 2.35 21.00
C LYS A 375 -14.67 2.44 20.13
N LEU A 376 -14.62 1.89 18.91
CA LEU A 376 -15.68 2.02 17.90
C LEU A 376 -16.39 0.70 17.58
N LEU A 377 -16.10 -0.36 18.35
CA LEU A 377 -16.46 -1.75 18.03
C LEU A 377 -17.97 -1.97 17.79
N THR A 378 -18.83 -1.43 18.65
CA THR A 378 -20.30 -1.46 18.49
C THR A 378 -20.75 -0.85 17.16
N GLY A 379 -20.09 0.24 16.74
CA GLY A 379 -20.36 0.90 15.45
C GLY A 379 -19.86 0.06 14.28
N ALA A 380 -18.64 -0.47 14.36
CA ALA A 380 -18.06 -1.32 13.33
C ALA A 380 -18.88 -2.59 13.07
N PHE A 381 -19.27 -3.32 14.13
CA PHE A 381 -20.13 -4.50 13.97
C PHE A 381 -21.50 -4.16 13.37
N LEU A 382 -22.07 -2.99 13.70
CA LEU A 382 -23.32 -2.54 13.07
C LEU A 382 -23.14 -2.20 11.58
N MET A 383 -21.96 -1.78 11.16
CA MET A 383 -21.59 -1.58 9.74
C MET A 383 -21.18 -2.86 9.01
N GLY A 384 -21.26 -4.03 9.67
CA GLY A 384 -21.06 -5.34 9.04
C GLY A 384 -19.68 -5.96 9.22
N PHE A 385 -18.80 -5.39 10.05
CA PHE A 385 -17.59 -6.10 10.50
C PHE A 385 -17.98 -7.32 11.34
N ASP A 386 -17.43 -8.49 11.03
CA ASP A 386 -17.69 -9.76 11.75
C ASP A 386 -16.49 -10.26 12.57
N SER A 387 -15.32 -9.63 12.39
CA SER A 387 -14.03 -10.08 12.87
C SER A 387 -13.20 -8.92 13.44
N ALA A 388 -12.43 -9.16 14.49
CA ALA A 388 -11.65 -8.13 15.18
C ALA A 388 -10.35 -8.64 15.81
N ILE A 389 -9.33 -7.78 15.85
CA ILE A 389 -8.07 -8.01 16.56
C ILE A 389 -7.90 -6.89 17.60
N LEU A 390 -8.13 -7.21 18.87
CA LEU A 390 -8.21 -6.20 19.94
C LEU A 390 -7.35 -6.62 21.15
N PRO A 391 -6.46 -5.74 21.66
CA PRO A 391 -5.62 -6.04 22.83
C PRO A 391 -6.42 -6.44 24.08
N SER A 392 -7.62 -5.90 24.25
CA SER A 392 -8.54 -6.22 25.34
C SER A 392 -9.07 -7.67 25.33
N LEU A 393 -8.96 -8.43 24.24
CA LEU A 393 -9.34 -9.86 24.19
C LEU A 393 -8.55 -10.73 25.17
N ASN A 394 -7.36 -10.29 25.60
CA ASN A 394 -6.56 -11.02 26.58
C ASN A 394 -7.18 -11.03 28.00
N MET A 395 -7.98 -10.01 28.35
CA MET A 395 -8.50 -9.80 29.71
C MET A 395 -10.02 -9.69 29.78
N PHE A 396 -10.66 -9.16 28.73
CA PHE A 396 -12.08 -8.84 28.67
C PHE A 396 -12.80 -9.48 27.45
N PRO A 397 -12.51 -10.73 27.06
CA PRO A 397 -13.06 -11.33 25.84
C PRO A 397 -14.60 -11.41 25.85
N GLN A 398 -15.21 -11.65 27.02
CA GLN A 398 -16.66 -11.74 27.16
C GLN A 398 -17.38 -10.44 26.76
N TYR A 399 -16.83 -9.27 27.10
CA TYR A 399 -17.42 -7.97 26.68
C TYR A 399 -17.51 -7.86 25.16
N ILE A 400 -16.47 -8.31 24.45
CA ILE A 400 -16.39 -8.24 22.99
C ILE A 400 -17.35 -9.25 22.33
N MET A 401 -17.45 -10.45 22.89
CA MET A 401 -18.42 -11.46 22.49
C MET A 401 -19.86 -10.97 22.71
N ASP A 402 -20.17 -10.37 23.86
CA ASP A 402 -21.49 -9.87 24.20
C ASP A 402 -21.91 -8.67 23.34
N ILE A 403 -20.99 -7.75 23.01
CA ILE A 403 -21.24 -6.67 22.04
C ILE A 403 -21.63 -7.25 20.67
N SER A 404 -20.87 -8.24 20.17
CA SER A 404 -21.17 -8.92 18.89
C SER A 404 -22.53 -9.63 18.94
N HIS A 405 -22.84 -10.31 20.04
CA HIS A 405 -24.09 -11.02 20.24
C HIS A 405 -25.29 -10.09 20.34
N ALA A 406 -25.16 -8.97 21.05
CA ALA A 406 -26.18 -7.93 21.15
C ALA A 406 -26.46 -7.29 19.78
N ILE A 407 -25.43 -6.99 18.98
CA ILE A 407 -25.60 -6.49 17.61
C ILE A 407 -26.30 -7.52 16.71
N LYS A 408 -25.88 -8.79 16.74
CA LYS A 408 -26.54 -9.90 16.00
C LYS A 408 -28.02 -10.11 16.40
N LYS A 409 -28.40 -9.72 17.62
CA LYS A 409 -29.79 -9.73 18.14
C LYS A 409 -30.50 -8.38 18.01
N SER A 410 -29.93 -7.42 17.28
CA SER A 410 -30.46 -6.05 17.09
C SER A 410 -30.65 -5.25 18.40
N LYS A 411 -29.99 -5.64 19.49
CA LYS A 411 -30.06 -5.00 20.79
C LYS A 411 -29.01 -3.88 20.94
N ILE A 412 -29.12 -2.84 20.10
CA ILE A 412 -28.08 -1.81 19.98
C ILE A 412 -27.82 -1.08 21.32
N SER A 413 -28.85 -0.83 22.13
CA SER A 413 -28.70 -0.21 23.46
C SER A 413 -27.96 -1.11 24.47
N GLU A 414 -28.11 -2.43 24.38
CA GLU A 414 -27.39 -3.40 25.22
C GLU A 414 -25.91 -3.42 24.82
N ALA A 415 -25.63 -3.54 23.51
CA ALA A 415 -24.26 -3.48 22.96
C ALA A 415 -23.53 -2.21 23.38
N ARG A 416 -24.20 -1.05 23.28
CA ARG A 416 -23.65 0.24 23.72
C ARG A 416 -23.32 0.28 25.23
N LYS A 417 -24.17 -0.30 26.09
CA LYS A 417 -23.89 -0.36 27.54
C LYS A 417 -22.65 -1.20 27.83
N ILE A 418 -22.55 -2.38 27.20
CA ILE A 418 -21.39 -3.29 27.34
C ILE A 418 -20.10 -2.61 26.82
N GLN A 419 -20.19 -1.86 25.73
CA GLN A 419 -19.11 -1.03 25.20
C GLN A 419 -18.65 0.05 26.20
N GLU A 420 -19.58 0.78 26.82
CA GLU A 420 -19.27 1.79 27.84
C GLU A 420 -18.60 1.17 29.08
N GLU A 421 -19.02 -0.03 29.48
CA GLU A 421 -18.43 -0.82 30.58
C GLU A 421 -17.02 -1.36 30.25
N LEU A 422 -16.79 -1.82 29.02
CA LEU A 422 -15.46 -2.23 28.53
C LEU A 422 -14.51 -1.04 28.51
N LEU A 423 -14.92 0.08 27.90
CA LEU A 423 -14.08 1.27 27.77
C LEU A 423 -13.79 1.92 29.12
N THR A 424 -14.66 1.77 30.13
CA THR A 424 -14.37 2.18 31.51
C THR A 424 -13.17 1.42 32.08
N ARG A 425 -13.12 0.09 31.89
CA ARG A 425 -12.01 -0.78 32.34
C ARG A 425 -10.73 -0.51 31.55
N CYS A 426 -10.81 -0.44 30.23
CA CYS A 426 -9.65 -0.07 29.40
C CYS A 426 -9.14 1.34 29.72
N SER A 427 -10.01 2.31 30.05
CA SER A 427 -9.62 3.65 30.49
C SER A 427 -8.93 3.67 31.86
N VAL A 428 -9.19 2.71 32.75
CA VAL A 428 -8.41 2.55 33.99
C VAL A 428 -6.98 2.12 33.66
N ILE A 429 -6.80 1.09 32.82
CA ILE A 429 -5.48 0.58 32.43
C ILE A 429 -4.69 1.67 31.68
N ASN A 430 -5.31 2.31 30.68
CA ASN A 430 -4.68 3.31 29.80
C ASN A 430 -4.28 4.62 30.50
N LYS A 431 -4.61 4.81 31.79
CA LYS A 431 -4.12 5.94 32.60
C LYS A 431 -2.73 5.71 33.19
N PHE A 432 -2.25 4.48 33.19
CA PHE A 432 -0.94 4.13 33.71
C PHE A 432 0.07 3.93 32.57
N GLY A 433 1.27 4.47 32.75
CA GLY A 433 2.45 4.20 31.91
C GLY A 433 2.24 4.29 30.39
N SER A 434 2.89 3.37 29.67
CA SER A 434 2.63 3.11 28.25
C SER A 434 1.72 1.89 28.10
N LEU A 435 1.01 1.79 26.97
CA LEU A 435 -0.01 0.77 26.72
C LEU A 435 0.44 -0.65 27.06
N VAL A 436 1.57 -1.12 26.49
CA VAL A 436 2.03 -2.51 26.68
C VAL A 436 2.42 -2.79 28.14
N PRO A 437 3.27 -2.00 28.83
CA PRO A 437 3.53 -2.17 30.27
C PRO A 437 2.27 -2.26 31.14
N ALA A 438 1.34 -1.31 31.00
CA ALA A 438 0.13 -1.28 31.83
C ALA A 438 -0.79 -2.47 31.53
N MET A 439 -0.91 -2.87 30.27
CA MET A 439 -1.69 -4.03 29.88
C MET A 439 -1.09 -5.36 30.34
N LYS A 440 0.24 -5.51 30.36
CA LYS A 440 0.89 -6.71 30.93
C LYS A 440 0.65 -6.82 32.43
N VAL A 441 0.77 -5.72 33.18
CA VAL A 441 0.41 -5.67 34.60
C VAL A 441 -1.07 -6.02 34.81
N ALA A 442 -1.98 -5.42 34.04
CA ALA A 442 -3.41 -5.75 34.11
C ALA A 442 -3.70 -7.23 33.77
N MET A 443 -3.00 -7.81 32.80
CA MET A 443 -3.09 -9.23 32.46
C MET A 443 -2.65 -10.14 33.61
N ASN A 444 -1.56 -9.77 34.30
CA ASN A 444 -1.03 -10.50 35.45
C ASN A 444 -1.97 -10.42 36.68
N ILE A 445 -2.74 -9.34 36.82
CA ILE A 445 -3.74 -9.15 37.89
C ILE A 445 -5.05 -9.89 37.57
N LEU A 446 -5.50 -9.85 36.31
CA LEU A 446 -6.84 -10.27 35.92
C LEU A 446 -6.94 -11.73 35.44
N SER A 447 -5.81 -12.38 35.15
CA SER A 447 -5.76 -13.74 34.59
C SER A 447 -4.83 -14.66 35.41
N PRO A 448 -4.97 -15.99 35.28
CA PRO A 448 -4.03 -16.95 35.87
C PRO A 448 -2.69 -17.04 35.11
N VAL A 449 -2.48 -16.21 34.07
CA VAL A 449 -1.32 -16.25 33.17
C VAL A 449 -0.47 -15.00 33.42
N ASN A 450 0.61 -15.16 34.18
CA ASN A 450 1.59 -14.09 34.39
C ASN A 450 2.49 -13.94 33.16
N VAL A 451 2.21 -12.96 32.30
CA VAL A 451 3.01 -12.66 31.08
C VAL A 451 4.29 -11.86 31.36
N GLY A 452 4.62 -11.64 32.64
CA GLY A 452 5.79 -10.89 33.08
C GLY A 452 5.68 -9.38 32.80
N LEU A 453 6.81 -8.70 32.82
CA LEU A 453 6.94 -7.26 32.55
C LEU A 453 7.31 -6.98 31.08
N ALA A 454 7.15 -5.73 30.65
CA ALA A 454 7.58 -5.29 29.31
C ALA A 454 9.11 -5.17 29.24
N ARG A 455 9.66 -5.32 28.03
CA ARG A 455 11.10 -5.21 27.75
C ARG A 455 11.51 -3.73 27.59
N SER A 456 12.68 -3.38 28.12
CA SER A 456 13.34 -2.09 27.84
C SER A 456 13.46 -1.83 26.32
N PRO A 457 13.21 -0.61 25.82
CA PRO A 457 13.15 0.66 26.56
C PRO A 457 11.76 1.05 27.08
N LEU A 458 10.75 0.16 27.00
CA LEU A 458 9.45 0.45 27.60
C LEU A 458 9.59 0.58 29.12
N LYS A 459 9.01 1.64 29.68
CA LYS A 459 9.02 1.88 31.13
C LYS A 459 7.91 1.05 31.78
N ASN A 460 8.32 0.07 32.59
CA ASN A 460 7.42 -0.65 33.47
C ASN A 460 6.88 0.25 34.57
N LEU A 461 5.69 -0.11 35.09
CA LEU A 461 5.07 0.54 36.23
C LEU A 461 5.91 0.32 37.50
N THR A 462 5.88 1.26 38.42
CA THR A 462 6.43 1.07 39.78
C THR A 462 5.51 0.19 40.63
N ASP A 463 6.01 -0.34 41.75
CA ASP A 463 5.21 -1.14 42.68
C ASP A 463 3.98 -0.37 43.21
N ASP A 464 4.12 0.94 43.42
CA ASP A 464 3.01 1.84 43.78
C ASP A 464 1.97 1.97 42.65
N GLU A 465 2.42 2.15 41.39
CA GLU A 465 1.53 2.23 40.23
C GLU A 465 0.82 0.90 39.94
N MET A 466 1.49 -0.24 40.15
CA MET A 466 0.89 -1.57 40.02
C MET A 466 -0.19 -1.80 41.09
N SER A 467 0.09 -1.40 42.34
CA SER A 467 -0.87 -1.49 43.45
C SER A 467 -2.09 -0.57 43.24
N GLU A 468 -1.88 0.65 42.73
CA GLU A 468 -2.97 1.58 42.40
C GLU A 468 -3.83 1.08 41.21
N LEU A 469 -3.21 0.43 40.22
CA LEU A 469 -3.91 -0.19 39.10
C LEU A 469 -4.77 -1.37 39.57
N GLU A 470 -4.24 -2.25 40.43
CA GLU A 470 -4.99 -3.37 41.01
C GLU A 470 -6.24 -2.88 41.76
N GLN A 471 -6.10 -1.90 42.66
CA GLN A 471 -7.23 -1.33 43.40
C GLN A 471 -8.28 -0.73 42.46
N LYS A 472 -7.87 0.05 41.45
CA LYS A 472 -8.82 0.66 40.50
C LYS A 472 -9.54 -0.37 39.61
N LEU A 473 -8.91 -1.50 39.33
CA LEU A 473 -9.55 -2.60 38.59
C LEU A 473 -10.58 -3.33 39.47
N GLU A 474 -10.31 -3.51 40.77
CA GLU A 474 -11.27 -4.10 41.72
C GLU A 474 -12.47 -3.18 41.99
N ASP A 475 -12.24 -1.86 42.09
CA ASP A 475 -13.28 -0.83 42.13
C ASP A 475 -14.18 -0.80 40.87
N CYS A 476 -13.75 -1.45 39.78
CA CYS A 476 -14.53 -1.66 38.56
C CYS A 476 -15.22 -3.04 38.51
N LYS A 477 -14.93 -3.99 39.39
CA LYS A 477 -15.69 -5.26 39.51
C LYS A 477 -16.89 -5.12 40.44
N SER A 478 -16.83 -4.17 41.38
CA SER A 478 -17.85 -3.92 42.41
C SER A 478 -19.00 -3.00 41.98
N LYS A 479 -19.11 -2.68 40.67
CA LYS A 479 -20.13 -1.83 40.04
C LYS A 479 -20.73 -2.51 38.82
#